data_AF-A0A958V759-F1
#
_entry.id   AF-A0A958V759-F1
#
_cell.length_a   1.000
_cell.length_b   1.000
_cell.length_c   1.000
_cell.angle_alpha   90.00
_cell.angle_beta   90.00
_cell.angle_gamma   90.00
#
_symmetry.space_group_name_H-M   'P 1'
#
loop_
_entity.id
_entity.type
_entity.pdbx_description
1 polymer ?
#
loop_
_entity_poly.entity_id
_entity_poly.type
_entity_poly.pdbx_seq_one_letter_code
_entity_poly.pdbx_strand_id
1 'polypeptide(L)'
;MAEQEKEVFRDSIGTIDTEGKRNYIHPKKPKGKFTNYRTYVSWFLLILLFALPFIKIDGNQFILINVLERKFNIFGQPFWPQDFHLLVLSMLIGVVFVILFTVIFGRIFCGWVCPQTIFMEMVFRKIEYWIEGDRNKQIKLNKQEWNGEKIRKKALKW
;
A
#
# COMPACT_ATOMS: atom_id res chain seq x y z
N MET A 1 31.25 -30.18 13.58
CA MET A 1 31.28 -28.69 13.50
C MET A 1 30.30 -28.12 12.46
N ALA A 2 29.73 -28.91 11.55
CA ALA A 2 28.70 -28.45 10.60
C ALA A 2 27.24 -28.50 11.12
N GLU A 3 27.01 -29.12 12.30
CA GLU A 3 25.68 -29.30 12.88
C GLU A 3 25.16 -28.02 13.59
N GLN A 4 26.04 -27.30 14.31
CA GLN A 4 25.66 -26.13 15.12
C GLN A 4 25.30 -24.89 14.28
N GLU A 5 25.73 -24.79 13.03
CA GLU A 5 25.46 -23.63 12.17
C GLU A 5 24.01 -23.61 11.64
N LYS A 6 23.36 -24.79 11.57
CA LYS A 6 21.99 -24.92 11.05
C LYS A 6 20.90 -24.51 12.04
N GLU A 7 21.17 -24.59 13.35
CA GLU A 7 20.17 -24.25 14.38
C GLU A 7 20.06 -22.73 14.60
N VAL A 8 21.18 -22.00 14.53
CA VAL A 8 21.22 -20.53 14.72
C VAL A 8 20.40 -19.76 13.68
N PHE A 9 20.21 -20.30 12.48
CA PHE A 9 19.41 -19.67 11.43
C PHE A 9 17.92 -19.53 11.80
N ARG A 10 17.39 -20.39 12.67
CA ARG A 10 15.99 -20.33 13.13
C ARG A 10 15.83 -19.59 14.46
N ASP A 11 16.90 -19.49 15.24
CA ASP A 11 16.89 -18.85 16.57
C ASP A 11 17.16 -17.34 16.53
N SER A 12 17.56 -16.80 15.37
CA SER A 12 17.77 -15.36 15.19
C SER A 12 16.62 -14.72 14.40
N ILE A 13 15.92 -13.79 15.04
CA ILE A 13 14.91 -12.97 14.36
C ILE A 13 15.65 -11.95 13.50
N GLY A 14 15.55 -12.03 12.17
CA GLY A 14 16.30 -11.17 11.23
C GLY A 14 16.03 -9.66 11.33
N THR A 15 15.07 -9.23 12.16
CA THR A 15 14.78 -7.83 12.48
C THR A 15 15.43 -7.35 13.77
N ILE A 16 16.18 -8.21 14.47
CA ILE A 16 16.83 -7.93 15.75
C ILE A 16 18.34 -8.16 15.58
N ASP A 17 19.13 -7.18 15.98
CA ASP A 17 20.59 -7.28 16.00
C ASP A 17 21.06 -8.17 17.16
N THR A 18 22.31 -8.62 17.16
CA THR A 18 22.87 -9.47 18.23
C THR A 18 22.80 -8.82 19.62
N GLU A 19 22.64 -7.50 19.67
CA GLU A 19 22.45 -6.69 20.90
C GLU A 19 20.97 -6.52 21.31
N GLY A 20 20.01 -7.15 20.63
CA GLY A 20 18.58 -7.03 20.94
C GLY A 20 17.90 -5.75 20.41
N LYS A 21 18.62 -4.92 19.65
CA LYS A 21 18.08 -3.68 19.04
C LYS A 21 17.41 -3.96 17.69
N ARG A 22 16.41 -3.16 17.33
CA ARG A 22 15.71 -3.27 16.05
C ARG A 22 16.66 -2.93 14.89
N ASN A 23 16.88 -3.90 14.00
CA ASN A 23 17.62 -3.71 12.77
C ASN A 23 16.71 -3.08 11.70
N TYR A 24 17.05 -1.87 11.25
CA TYR A 24 16.30 -1.17 10.21
C TYR A 24 16.66 -1.74 8.83
N ILE A 25 15.70 -2.43 8.22
CA ILE A 25 15.88 -3.04 6.90
C ILE A 25 15.68 -1.97 5.82
N HIS A 26 16.72 -1.71 5.04
CA HIS A 26 16.68 -0.78 3.92
C HIS A 26 16.48 -1.54 2.59
N PRO A 27 15.28 -1.48 1.98
CA PRO A 27 14.99 -2.21 0.75
C PRO A 27 15.72 -1.60 -0.46
N LYS A 28 16.39 -2.45 -1.25
CA LYS A 28 17.05 -2.03 -2.50
C LYS A 28 16.01 -1.61 -3.55
N LYS A 29 16.32 -0.58 -4.34
CA LYS A 29 15.45 -0.13 -5.44
C LYS A 29 15.36 -1.22 -6.53
N PRO A 30 14.17 -1.78 -6.81
CA PRO A 30 14.00 -2.77 -7.87
C PRO A 30 14.18 -2.10 -9.24
N LYS A 31 14.87 -2.78 -10.16
CA LYS A 31 15.10 -2.34 -11.54
C LYS A 31 14.75 -3.49 -12.49
N GLY A 32 13.98 -3.22 -13.54
CA GLY A 32 13.62 -4.21 -14.56
C GLY A 32 12.38 -3.86 -15.37
N LYS A 33 12.18 -4.56 -16.50
CA LYS A 33 11.03 -4.34 -17.41
C LYS A 33 9.68 -4.60 -16.71
N PHE A 34 9.57 -5.71 -15.98
CA PHE A 34 8.36 -6.05 -15.22
C PHE A 34 8.04 -5.04 -14.10
N THR A 35 9.06 -4.45 -13.48
CA THR A 35 8.88 -3.39 -12.48
C THR A 35 8.32 -2.12 -13.12
N ASN A 36 8.74 -1.78 -14.34
CA ASN A 36 8.21 -0.63 -15.07
C ASN A 36 6.74 -0.86 -15.48
N TYR A 37 6.40 -2.03 -16.02
CA TYR A 37 5.00 -2.37 -16.34
C TYR A 37 4.10 -2.29 -15.11
N ARG A 38 4.54 -2.86 -13.98
CA ARG A 38 3.82 -2.74 -12.71
C ARG A 38 3.64 -1.27 -12.30
N THR A 39 4.67 -0.45 -12.48
CA THR A 39 4.60 1.00 -12.20
C THR A 39 3.53 1.68 -13.03
N TYR A 40 3.45 1.42 -14.34
CA TYR A 40 2.42 2.02 -15.20
C TYR A 40 1.01 1.62 -14.77
N VAL A 41 0.78 0.32 -14.52
CA VAL A 41 -0.51 -0.19 -14.03
C VAL A 41 -0.89 0.45 -12.69
N SER A 42 0.07 0.58 -11.79
CA SER A 42 -0.14 1.23 -10.49
C SER A 42 -0.51 2.70 -10.62
N TRP A 43 0.15 3.47 -11.49
CA TRP A 43 -0.19 4.89 -11.71
C TRP A 43 -1.59 5.04 -12.32
N PHE A 44 -1.93 4.19 -13.29
CA PHE A 44 -3.27 4.14 -13.87
C PHE A 44 -4.34 3.85 -12.80
N LEU A 45 -4.14 2.81 -11.97
CA LEU A 45 -5.06 2.46 -10.89
C LEU A 45 -5.18 3.57 -9.83
N LEU A 46 -4.09 4.26 -9.51
CA LEU A 46 -4.09 5.34 -8.54
C LEU A 46 -4.88 6.55 -9.08
N ILE A 47 -4.64 6.96 -10.32
CA ILE A 47 -5.41 8.02 -10.97
C ILE A 47 -6.89 7.63 -11.02
N LEU A 48 -7.20 6.40 -11.42
CA LEU A 48 -8.58 5.90 -11.45
C LEU A 48 -9.22 5.97 -10.05
N LEU A 49 -8.54 5.47 -9.02
CA LEU A 49 -9.05 5.44 -7.64
C LEU A 49 -9.31 6.85 -7.11
N PHE A 50 -8.44 7.82 -7.40
CA PHE A 50 -8.65 9.21 -7.00
C PHE A 50 -9.68 9.93 -7.88
N ALA A 51 -9.82 9.58 -9.16
CA ALA A 51 -10.79 10.22 -10.06
C ALA A 51 -12.22 9.72 -9.83
N LEU A 52 -12.40 8.42 -9.55
CA LEU A 52 -13.69 7.78 -9.33
C LEU A 52 -14.63 8.52 -8.34
N PRO A 53 -14.21 8.96 -7.14
CA PRO A 53 -15.10 9.65 -6.21
C PRO A 53 -15.51 11.07 -6.66
N PHE A 54 -14.80 11.69 -7.60
CA PHE A 54 -15.17 13.00 -8.14
C PHE A 54 -16.11 12.91 -9.34
N ILE A 55 -16.23 11.74 -9.96
CA ILE A 55 -17.19 11.51 -11.03
C ILE A 55 -18.59 11.49 -10.38
N LYS A 56 -19.45 12.42 -10.80
CA LYS A 56 -20.86 12.48 -10.41
C LYS A 56 -21.68 11.88 -11.56
N ILE A 57 -22.57 10.94 -11.24
CA ILE A 57 -23.56 10.42 -12.19
C ILE A 57 -24.92 10.91 -11.70
N ASP A 58 -25.72 11.51 -12.59
CA ASP A 58 -27.08 12.02 -12.32
C ASP A 58 -27.20 12.97 -11.11
N GLY A 59 -26.25 13.89 -10.94
CA GLY A 59 -26.30 14.92 -9.89
C GLY A 59 -25.98 14.43 -8.47
N ASN A 60 -25.83 13.12 -8.27
CA ASN A 60 -25.47 12.50 -7.00
C ASN A 60 -23.99 12.08 -7.00
N GLN A 61 -23.31 12.26 -5.86
CA GLN A 61 -21.95 11.72 -5.68
C GLN A 61 -21.98 10.19 -5.66
N PHE A 62 -20.96 9.57 -6.27
CA PHE A 62 -20.86 8.11 -6.44
C PHE A 62 -21.01 7.32 -5.13
N ILE A 63 -20.52 7.91 -4.02
CA ILE A 63 -20.68 7.41 -2.66
C ILE A 63 -20.93 8.64 -1.77
N LEU A 64 -22.17 8.87 -1.35
CA LEU A 64 -22.54 9.90 -0.37
C LEU A 64 -23.19 9.22 0.82
N ILE A 65 -22.49 9.20 1.96
CA ILE A 65 -23.01 8.69 3.22
C ILE A 65 -23.29 9.90 4.11
N ASN A 66 -24.47 10.52 3.94
CA ASN A 66 -24.89 11.63 4.79
C ASN A 66 -25.82 11.10 5.89
N VAL A 67 -25.23 10.83 7.05
CA VAL A 67 -25.94 10.31 8.23
C VAL A 67 -26.92 11.34 8.81
N LEU A 68 -26.60 12.64 8.71
CA LEU A 68 -27.46 13.71 9.21
C LEU A 68 -28.75 13.85 8.38
N GLU A 69 -28.64 13.80 7.06
CA GLU A 69 -29.80 13.95 6.15
C GLU A 69 -30.47 12.61 5.79
N ARG A 70 -29.98 11.47 6.32
CA ARG A 70 -30.43 10.10 5.97
C ARG A 70 -30.44 9.85 4.46
N LYS A 71 -29.54 10.51 3.72
CA LYS A 71 -29.34 10.31 2.28
C LYS A 71 -28.11 9.44 2.12
N PHE A 72 -28.32 8.22 1.65
CA PHE A 72 -27.26 7.30 1.29
C PHE A 72 -27.30 7.13 -0.22
N ASN A 73 -26.39 7.77 -0.96
CA ASN A 73 -26.26 7.53 -2.39
C ASN A 73 -25.11 6.54 -2.60
N ILE A 74 -25.40 5.39 -3.21
CA ILE A 74 -24.40 4.37 -3.56
C ILE A 74 -24.55 4.12 -5.07
N PHE A 75 -23.47 4.27 -5.83
CA PHE A 75 -23.47 4.20 -7.30
C PHE A 75 -24.44 5.21 -7.97
N GLY A 76 -24.61 6.41 -7.39
CA GLY A 76 -25.46 7.48 -7.94
C GLY A 76 -26.97 7.31 -7.70
N GLN A 77 -27.41 6.18 -7.13
CA GLN A 77 -28.81 5.94 -6.77
C GLN A 77 -29.07 6.24 -5.29
N PRO A 78 -30.18 6.92 -4.94
CA PRO A 78 -30.57 7.16 -3.55
C PRO A 78 -31.13 5.88 -2.90
N PHE A 79 -30.47 5.40 -1.85
CA PHE A 79 -30.93 4.29 -1.02
C PHE A 79 -31.84 4.78 0.09
N TRP A 80 -33.05 4.21 0.14
CA TRP A 80 -34.00 4.39 1.23
C TRP A 80 -33.89 3.24 2.26
N PRO A 81 -34.38 3.40 3.49
CA PRO A 81 -34.32 2.37 4.54
C PRO A 81 -34.95 1.01 4.14
N GLN A 82 -35.94 1.03 3.23
CA GLN A 82 -36.58 -0.16 2.68
C GLN A 82 -35.60 -1.03 1.85
N ASP A 83 -34.64 -0.39 1.20
CA ASP A 83 -33.67 -1.02 0.28
C ASP A 83 -32.39 -1.51 0.98
N PHE A 84 -32.38 -1.52 2.31
CA PHE A 84 -31.22 -1.97 3.09
C PHE A 84 -30.84 -3.42 2.79
N HIS A 85 -31.82 -4.27 2.46
CA HIS A 85 -31.57 -5.65 2.05
C HIS A 85 -30.78 -5.76 0.74
N LEU A 86 -30.97 -4.83 -0.21
CA LEU A 86 -30.20 -4.75 -1.45
C LEU A 86 -28.75 -4.33 -1.18
N LEU A 87 -28.53 -3.41 -0.22
CA LEU A 87 -27.20 -3.01 0.20
C LEU A 87 -26.43 -4.19 0.83
N VAL A 88 -27.07 -4.92 1.75
CA VAL A 88 -26.45 -6.09 2.40
C VAL A 88 -26.14 -7.17 1.36
N LEU A 89 -27.08 -7.48 0.46
CA LEU A 89 -26.86 -8.49 -0.58
C LEU A 89 -25.71 -8.09 -1.52
N SER A 90 -25.68 -6.83 -1.96
CA SER A 90 -24.59 -6.28 -2.79
C SER A 90 -23.23 -6.36 -2.09
N MET A 91 -23.18 -5.99 -0.80
CA MET A 91 -21.96 -6.10 0.00
C MET A 91 -21.50 -7.57 0.11
N LEU A 92 -22.43 -8.49 0.33
CA LEU A 92 -22.12 -9.92 0.48
C LEU A 92 -21.58 -10.50 -0.83
N ILE A 93 -22.23 -10.20 -1.96
CA ILE A 93 -21.76 -10.57 -3.30
C ILE A 93 -20.37 -9.96 -3.57
N GLY A 94 -20.17 -8.68 -3.25
CA GLY A 94 -18.90 -7.99 -3.42
C GLY A 94 -17.76 -8.63 -2.62
N VAL A 95 -18.00 -8.96 -1.35
CA VAL A 95 -17.01 -9.63 -0.50
C VAL A 95 -16.67 -11.02 -1.04
N VAL A 96 -17.68 -11.83 -1.37
CA VAL A 96 -17.47 -13.18 -1.93
C VAL A 96 -16.73 -13.11 -3.26
N PHE A 97 -17.09 -12.16 -4.13
CA PHE A 97 -16.41 -11.93 -5.40
C PHE A 97 -14.93 -11.59 -5.21
N VAL A 98 -14.61 -10.67 -4.30
CA VAL A 98 -13.21 -10.30 -4.01
C VAL A 98 -12.44 -11.47 -3.41
N ILE A 99 -13.04 -12.24 -2.48
CA ILE A 99 -12.39 -13.42 -1.91
C ILE A 99 -12.10 -14.45 -3.01
N LEU A 100 -13.08 -14.78 -3.85
CA LEU A 100 -12.91 -15.77 -4.91
C LEU A 100 -11.85 -15.31 -5.93
N PHE A 101 -11.89 -14.03 -6.31
CA PHE A 101 -10.88 -13.44 -7.20
C PHE A 101 -9.46 -13.48 -6.59
N THR A 102 -9.33 -13.19 -5.29
CA THR A 102 -8.02 -13.23 -4.60
C THR A 102 -7.50 -14.65 -4.38
N VAL A 103 -8.36 -15.66 -4.24
CA VAL A 103 -7.91 -17.06 -4.13
C VAL A 103 -7.36 -17.55 -5.48
N ILE A 104 -8.04 -17.22 -6.59
CA ILE A 104 -7.64 -17.67 -7.93
C ILE A 104 -6.42 -16.88 -8.44
N PHE A 105 -6.42 -15.56 -8.29
CA PHE A 105 -5.40 -14.66 -8.86
C PHE A 105 -4.53 -13.97 -7.80
N GLY A 106 -4.42 -14.55 -6.60
CA GLY A 106 -3.84 -13.88 -5.43
C GLY A 106 -2.45 -13.29 -5.64
N ARG A 107 -1.54 -13.99 -6.33
CA ARG A 107 -0.20 -13.44 -6.60
C ARG A 107 -0.20 -12.25 -7.55
N ILE A 108 -1.09 -12.28 -8.56
CA ILE A 108 -1.22 -11.18 -9.51
C ILE A 108 -1.89 -9.99 -8.81
N PHE A 109 -3.01 -10.23 -8.12
CA PHE A 109 -3.74 -9.18 -7.43
C PHE A 109 -2.93 -8.55 -6.30
N CYS A 110 -2.42 -9.35 -5.36
CA CYS A 110 -1.62 -8.85 -4.23
C CYS A 110 -0.31 -8.19 -4.67
N GLY A 111 0.27 -8.63 -5.80
CA GLY A 111 1.53 -8.10 -6.32
C GLY A 111 1.39 -6.87 -7.24
N TRP A 112 0.28 -6.73 -7.96
CA TRP A 112 0.12 -5.72 -9.03
C TRP A 112 -1.03 -4.74 -8.81
N VAL A 113 -2.12 -5.15 -8.18
CA VAL A 113 -3.38 -4.38 -8.13
C VAL A 113 -3.75 -3.96 -6.71
N CYS A 114 -3.27 -4.68 -5.68
CA CYS A 114 -3.61 -4.42 -4.29
C CYS A 114 -3.34 -2.96 -3.92
N PRO A 115 -4.36 -2.19 -3.51
CA PRO A 115 -4.23 -0.76 -3.28
C PRO A 115 -3.17 -0.47 -2.21
N GLN A 116 -3.14 -1.25 -1.14
CA GLN A 116 -2.14 -1.12 -0.07
C GLN A 116 -0.70 -1.25 -0.60
N THR A 117 -0.44 -2.26 -1.42
CA THR A 117 0.89 -2.50 -2.01
C THR A 117 1.27 -1.38 -2.97
N ILE A 118 0.33 -0.93 -3.81
CA ILE A 118 0.56 0.17 -4.76
C ILE A 118 0.95 1.45 -4.03
N PHE A 119 0.24 1.83 -2.97
CA PHE A 119 0.56 3.02 -2.18
C PHE A 119 1.95 2.92 -1.53
N MET A 120 2.24 1.83 -0.82
CA MET A 120 3.52 1.67 -0.12
C MET A 120 4.71 1.57 -1.08
N GLU A 121 4.55 0.86 -2.20
CA GLU A 121 5.65 0.60 -3.12
C GLU A 121 5.87 1.72 -4.16
N MET A 122 4.80 2.31 -4.70
CA MET A 122 4.90 3.28 -5.80
C MET A 122 4.83 4.73 -5.35
N VAL A 123 4.20 5.02 -4.21
CA VAL A 123 4.17 6.38 -3.65
C VAL A 123 5.26 6.51 -2.61
N PHE A 124 5.12 5.80 -1.49
CA PHE A 124 6.00 6.01 -0.33
C PHE A 124 7.47 5.67 -0.63
N ARG A 125 7.75 4.46 -1.14
CA ARG A 125 9.14 4.07 -1.46
C ARG A 125 9.80 4.89 -2.56
N LYS A 126 9.05 5.34 -3.58
CA LYS A 126 9.61 6.20 -4.64
C LYS A 126 9.95 7.59 -4.12
N ILE A 127 9.10 8.16 -3.27
CA ILE A 127 9.37 9.43 -2.57
C ILE A 127 10.58 9.26 -1.64
N GLU A 128 10.66 8.17 -0.89
CA GLU A 128 11.80 7.87 -0.02
C GLU A 128 13.11 7.71 -0.82
N TYR A 129 13.09 7.02 -1.97
CA TYR A 129 14.25 6.93 -2.86
C TYR A 129 14.61 8.28 -3.51
N TRP A 130 13.65 9.21 -3.64
CA TRP A 130 13.91 10.55 -4.17
C TRP A 130 14.56 11.44 -3.12
N ILE A 131 14.16 11.33 -1.85
CA ILE A 131 14.66 12.13 -0.72
C ILE A 131 15.98 11.56 -0.15
N GLU A 132 16.04 10.26 0.16
CA GLU A 132 17.18 9.63 0.85
C GLU A 132 18.13 8.87 -0.10
N GLY A 133 17.68 8.53 -1.31
CA GLY A 133 18.47 7.79 -2.30
C GLY A 133 18.40 6.26 -2.17
N ASP A 134 19.31 5.55 -2.87
CA ASP A 134 19.37 4.08 -2.87
C ASP A 134 19.86 3.51 -1.53
N ARG A 135 19.74 2.19 -1.33
CA ARG A 135 20.08 1.48 -0.07
C ARG A 135 21.43 1.89 0.52
N ASN A 136 22.48 1.99 -0.30
CA ASN A 136 23.81 2.37 0.18
C ASN A 136 23.88 3.82 0.69
N LYS A 137 23.10 4.73 0.09
CA LYS A 137 23.02 6.13 0.54
C LYS A 137 22.24 6.22 1.86
N GLN A 138 21.16 5.45 2.02
CA GLN A 138 20.41 5.38 3.29
C GLN A 138 21.28 4.83 4.43
N ILE A 139 22.03 3.76 4.19
CA ILE A 139 22.96 3.19 5.19
C ILE A 139 24.06 4.19 5.54
N LYS A 140 24.64 4.88 4.53
CA LYS A 140 25.66 5.92 4.76
C LYS A 140 25.11 7.11 5.55
N LEU A 141 23.90 7.58 5.23
CA LEU A 141 23.23 8.69 5.93
C LEU A 141 22.91 8.33 7.38
N ASN A 142 22.53 7.08 7.65
CA ASN A 142 22.28 6.62 9.02
C ASN A 142 23.57 6.56 9.85
N LYS A 143 24.69 6.11 9.25
CA LYS A 143 26.01 6.05 9.90
C LYS A 143 26.72 7.41 10.05
N GLN A 144 26.35 8.40 9.24
CA GLN A 144 26.94 9.74 9.32
C GLN A 144 26.48 10.50 10.57
N GLU A 145 27.31 11.39 11.10
CA GLU A 145 26.96 12.28 12.20
C GLU A 145 25.78 13.22 11.85
N TRP A 146 25.13 13.79 12.86
CA TRP A 146 23.98 14.69 12.69
C TRP A 146 24.41 16.01 12.03
N ASN A 147 24.45 16.02 10.70
CA ASN A 147 24.68 17.22 9.89
C ASN A 147 23.34 17.83 9.41
N GLY A 148 23.34 19.11 9.01
CA GLY A 148 22.16 19.82 8.50
C GLY A 148 21.48 19.13 7.31
N GLU A 149 22.26 18.42 6.48
CA GLU A 149 21.73 17.58 5.39
C GLU A 149 20.91 16.38 5.93
N LYS A 150 21.36 15.75 7.02
CA LYS A 150 20.67 14.63 7.68
C LYS A 150 19.37 15.09 8.34
N ILE A 151 19.38 16.27 8.96
CA ILE A 151 18.20 16.86 9.59
C ILE A 151 17.15 17.18 8.52
N ARG A 152 17.53 17.85 7.42
CA ARG A 152 16.60 18.15 6.31
C ARG A 152 15.99 16.90 5.70
N LYS A 153 16.79 15.86 5.43
CA LYS A 153 16.29 14.60 4.84
C LYS A 153 15.36 13.83 5.79
N LYS A 154 15.68 13.79 7.10
CA LYS A 154 14.81 13.15 8.09
C LYS A 154 13.52 13.95 8.33
N ALA A 155 13.57 15.27 8.29
CA ALA A 155 12.40 16.14 8.43
C ALA A 155 11.47 16.08 7.20
N LEU A 156 11.99 15.79 6.01
CA LEU A 156 11.18 15.58 4.80
C LEU A 156 10.52 14.19 4.74
N LYS A 157 10.94 13.25 5.59
CA LYS A 157 10.43 11.87 5.64
C LYS A 157 9.31 11.68 6.68
N TRP A 158 9.33 12.45 7.77
CA TRP A 158 8.37 12.41 8.88
C TRP A 158 7.41 13.58 8.78
#